data_AF-G9ZQI6-F1
#
_entry.id   AF-G9ZQI6-F1
#
_cell.length_a   1.000
_cell.length_b   1.000
_cell.length_c   1.000
_cell.angle_alpha   90.00
_cell.angle_beta   90.00
_cell.angle_gamma   90.00
#
_symmetry.space_group_name_H-M   'P 1'
#
loop_
_entity.id
_entity.type
_entity.pdbx_description
1 polymer ?
#
loop_
_entity_poly.entity_id
_entity_poly.type
_entity_poly.pdbx_seq_one_letter_code
_entity_poly.pdbx_strand_id
1 'polypeptide(L)' 'MMTVERKNLGLDQSGSEDVMDIKMAPDQIDILQTMKGFLPAYHMNKGHWLSVRIGEVSATQIRQLIDASYQLTMK' A
#
# COMPACT_ATOMS: atom_id res chain seq x y z
N MET A 1 3.05 0.56 -9.85
CA MET A 1 3.90 1.43 -9.01
C MET A 1 3.76 2.86 -9.48
N MET A 2 3.86 3.81 -8.57
CA MET A 2 3.78 5.24 -8.85
C MET A 2 4.68 6.00 -7.87
N THR A 3 5.27 7.09 -8.37
CA THR A 3 6.07 8.01 -7.56
C THR A 3 5.15 9.17 -7.15
N VAL A 4 4.92 9.33 -5.85
CA VAL A 4 3.94 10.29 -5.30
C VAL A 4 4.64 11.25 -4.35
N GLU A 5 4.28 12.53 -4.38
CA GLU A 5 4.77 13.48 -3.38
C GLU A 5 4.33 13.05 -1.98
N ARG A 6 5.29 13.02 -1.05
CA ARG A 6 5.10 12.58 0.34
C ARG A 6 3.95 13.31 1.04
N LYS A 7 3.76 14.60 0.74
CA LYS A 7 2.66 15.42 1.27
C LYS A 7 1.27 14.87 0.90
N ASN A 8 1.12 14.26 -0.28
CA ASN A 8 -0.14 13.68 -0.75
C ASN A 8 -0.43 12.32 -0.08
N LEU A 9 0.57 11.76 0.60
CA LEU A 9 0.52 10.51 1.35
C LEU A 9 0.37 10.74 2.87
N GLY A 10 0.24 11.99 3.31
CA GLY A 10 0.17 12.34 4.74
C GLY A 10 1.51 12.21 5.47
N LEU A 11 2.64 12.29 4.76
CA LEU A 11 3.98 12.24 5.33
C LEU A 11 4.57 13.65 5.45
N ASP A 12 5.16 13.97 6.61
CA ASP A 12 5.61 15.32 6.97
C ASP A 12 6.88 15.81 6.25
N GLN A 13 7.55 14.95 5.48
CA GLN A 13 8.83 15.26 4.84
C GLN A 13 8.65 15.64 3.37
N SER A 14 9.47 16.57 2.88
CA SER A 14 9.54 16.90 1.46
C SER A 14 10.14 15.75 0.62
N GLY A 15 9.78 15.71 -0.66
CA GLY A 15 10.25 14.70 -1.61
C GLY A 15 9.14 13.80 -2.15
N SER A 16 9.53 12.77 -2.87
CA SER A 16 8.65 11.76 -3.43
C SER A 16 8.89 10.40 -2.78
N GLU A 17 7.88 9.54 -2.84
CA GLU A 17 7.91 8.17 -2.36
C GLU A 17 7.35 7.25 -3.45
N ASP A 18 8.00 6.11 -3.66
CA ASP A 18 7.49 5.09 -4.55
C ASP A 18 6.50 4.20 -3.80
N VAL A 19 5.26 4.22 -4.26
CA VAL A 19 4.16 3.44 -3.68
C VAL A 19 3.52 2.51 -4.69
N MET A 20 2.88 1.47 -4.18
CA MET A 20 2.09 0.52 -4.95
C MET A 20 0.76 0.29 -4.25
N ASP A 21 -0.33 0.47 -5.00
CA ASP A 21 -1.65 0.08 -4.53
C ASP A 21 -1.83 -1.43 -4.62
N ILE A 22 -2.25 -2.02 -3.51
CA ILE A 22 -2.52 -3.45 -3.37
C ILE A 22 -3.95 -3.61 -2.85
N LYS A 23 -4.75 -4.41 -3.54
CA LYS A 23 -6.07 -4.83 -3.07
C LYS A 23 -5.91 -5.84 -1.94
N MET A 24 -6.57 -5.61 -0.82
CA MET A 24 -6.59 -6.48 0.35
C MET A 24 -8.03 -6.72 0.82
N ALA A 25 -8.23 -7.75 1.64
CA ALA A 25 -9.50 -7.96 2.31
C ALA A 25 -9.73 -6.84 3.36
N PRO A 26 -10.98 -6.34 3.53
CA PRO A 26 -11.26 -5.21 4.41
C PRO A 26 -10.80 -5.40 5.87
N ASP A 27 -10.84 -6.63 6.38
CA ASP A 27 -10.40 -7.00 7.73
C ASP A 27 -8.88 -6.88 7.93
N GLN A 28 -8.11 -6.92 6.84
CA GLN A 28 -6.64 -6.81 6.89
C GLN A 28 -6.15 -5.36 6.75
N ILE A 29 -6.97 -4.47 6.20
CA ILE A 29 -6.60 -3.08 5.91
C ILE A 29 -6.20 -2.33 7.19
N ASP A 30 -7.00 -2.42 8.25
CA ASP A 30 -6.74 -1.70 9.49
C ASP A 30 -5.49 -2.20 10.21
N ILE A 31 -5.27 -3.52 10.19
CA ILE A 31 -4.10 -4.15 10.80
C ILE A 31 -2.82 -3.71 10.07
N LEU A 32 -2.81 -3.78 8.74
CA LEU A 32 -1.63 -3.43 7.96
C LEU A 32 -1.27 -1.94 8.11
N GLN A 33 -2.26 -1.05 8.19
CA GLN A 33 -2.01 0.39 8.41
C GLN A 33 -1.37 0.73 9.76
N THR A 34 -1.39 -0.18 10.74
CA THR A 34 -0.64 0.01 12.00
C THR A 34 0.87 -0.23 11.82
N MET A 35 1.27 -0.86 10.72
CA MET A 35 2.66 -1.23 10.44
C MET A 35 3.37 -0.17 9.62
N LYS A 36 4.67 -0.02 9.85
CA LYS A 36 5.52 0.85 9.02
C LYS A 36 5.47 0.39 7.56
N GLY A 37 5.35 1.35 6.65
CA GLY A 37 5.37 1.09 5.20
C GLY A 37 3.99 0.95 4.57
N PHE A 38 2.92 1.03 5.35
CA PHE A 38 1.54 0.95 4.86
C PHE A 38 0.79 2.23 5.16
N LEU A 39 0.04 2.70 4.16
CA LEU A 39 -0.70 3.95 4.21
C LEU A 39 -2.11 3.73 3.66
N PRO A 40 -3.07 4.63 3.97
CA PRO A 40 -4.36 4.65 3.30
C PRO A 40 -4.19 4.61 1.77
N ALA A 41 -5.11 3.96 1.07
CA ALA A 41 -5.12 3.91 -0.39
C ALA A 41 -5.01 5.31 -1.02
N TYR A 42 -4.13 5.45 -2.00
CA TYR A 42 -3.97 6.66 -2.79
C TYR A 42 -4.78 6.52 -4.08
N HIS A 43 -5.74 7.42 -4.32
CA HIS A 43 -6.68 7.37 -5.46
C HIS A 43 -7.60 6.13 -5.56
N MET A 44 -7.41 5.09 -4.75
CA MET A 44 -8.23 3.88 -4.71
C MET A 44 -9.16 3.85 -3.48
N ASN A 45 -10.08 2.88 -3.44
CA ASN A 45 -11.02 2.73 -2.32
C ASN A 45 -10.30 2.29 -1.04
N LYS A 46 -10.33 3.14 -0.01
CA LYS A 46 -9.62 2.94 1.27
C LYS A 46 -10.07 1.73 2.10
N GLY A 47 -11.24 1.14 1.82
CA GLY A 47 -11.72 -0.07 2.50
C GLY A 47 -11.30 -1.37 1.83
N HIS A 48 -10.72 -1.31 0.63
CA HIS A 48 -10.32 -2.49 -0.15
C HIS A 48 -8.90 -2.42 -0.70
N TRP A 49 -8.24 -1.28 -0.59
CA TRP A 49 -6.92 -1.02 -1.15
C TRP A 49 -6.03 -0.37 -0.12
N LEU A 50 -4.72 -0.53 -0.32
CA LEU A 50 -3.69 -0.06 0.57
C LEU A 50 -2.51 0.48 -0.27
N SER A 51 -1.94 1.61 0.14
CA SER A 51 -0.71 2.12 -0.48
C SER A 51 0.49 1.54 0.27
N VAL A 52 1.31 0.74 -0.42
CA VAL A 52 2.53 0.13 0.13
C VAL A 52 3.74 0.95 -0.28
N ARG A 53 4.53 1.44 0.69
CA ARG A 53 5.81 2.15 0.47
C ARG A 53 6.91 1.13 0.15
N ILE A 54 7.38 1.11 -1.10
CA ILE A 54 8.26 0.05 -1.62
C ILE A 54 9.60 0.02 -0.88
N GLY A 55 10.15 1.18 -0.50
CA GLY A 55 11.42 1.27 0.23
C GLY A 55 11.36 0.86 1.71
N GLU A 56 10.15 0.68 2.27
CA GLU A 56 9.95 0.40 3.70
C GLU A 56 9.52 -1.05 3.98
N VAL A 57 9.15 -1.79 2.94
CA VAL A 57 8.61 -3.15 3.03
C VAL A 57 9.56 -4.11 2.33
N SER A 58 9.85 -5.25 2.96
CA SER A 58 10.77 -6.24 2.37
C SER A 58 10.24 -6.78 1.04
N ALA A 59 11.14 -7.09 0.10
CA ALA A 59 10.75 -7.65 -1.20
C ALA A 59 9.94 -8.95 -1.06
N THR A 60 10.25 -9.79 -0.07
CA THR A 60 9.50 -11.01 0.24
C THR A 60 8.06 -10.69 0.63
N GLN A 61 7.85 -9.71 1.51
CA GLN A 61 6.51 -9.29 1.93
C GLN A 61 5.75 -8.62 0.79
N ILE A 62 6.42 -7.80 -0.04
CA ILE A 62 5.81 -7.22 -1.25
C ILE A 62 5.32 -8.33 -2.18
N ARG A 63 6.11 -9.39 -2.40
CA ARG A 63 5.71 -10.53 -3.24
C ARG A 63 4.46 -11.23 -2.69
N GLN A 64 4.42 -11.49 -1.38
CA GLN A 64 3.26 -12.09 -0.71
C GLN A 64 2.00 -11.23 -0.84
N LEU A 65 2.14 -9.90 -0.72
CA LEU A 65 1.04 -8.95 -0.87
C LEU A 65 0.52 -8.93 -2.32
N ILE A 66 1.41 -8.99 -3.32
CA ILE A 66 1.02 -9.10 -4.73
C ILE A 66 0.24 -10.40 -4.95
N ASP A 67 0.74 -11.53 -4.46
CA ASP A 67 0.07 -12.82 -4.61
C ASP A 67 -1.32 -12.82 -3.96
N ALA A 68 -1.45 -12.25 -2.75
CA ALA A 68 -2.75 -12.09 -2.07
C ALA A 68 -3.71 -11.19 -2.86
N SER A 69 -3.21 -10.07 -3.38
CA SER A 69 -3.99 -9.15 -4.21
C SER A 69 -4.48 -9.80 -5.50
N TYR A 70 -3.63 -10.60 -6.12
CA TYR A 70 -3.96 -11.36 -7.31
C TYR A 70 -5.14 -12.31 -7.04
N GLN A 71 -5.10 -13.08 -5.95
CA GLN A 71 -6.23 -13.95 -5.58
C GLN A 71 -7.56 -13.18 -5.41
N LEU A 72 -7.53 -11.94 -4.93
CA LEU A 72 -8.72 -11.09 -4.76
C LEU A 72 -9.21 -10.40 -6.05
N THR A 73 -8.47 -10.54 -7.15
CA THR A 73 -8.77 -9.94 -8.45
C THR A 73 -8.98 -10.97 -9.55
N MET A 74 -8.59 -12.22 -9.31
CA MET A 74 -9.00 -13.36 -10.10
C MET A 74 -10.53 -13.49 -10.07
N LYS A 75 -11.13 -13.67 -11.26
CA LYS A 75 -12.53 -14.02 -11.45
C LYS A 75 -12.67 -15.51 -11.66
#